data_AF-A0A419G9F2-F1
#
_entry.id   AF-A0A419G9F2-F1
#
_cell.length_a   1.000
_cell.length_b   1.000
_cell.length_c   1.000
_cell.angle_alpha   90.00
_cell.angle_beta   90.00
_cell.angle_gamma   90.00
#
_symmetry.space_group_name_H-M   'P 1'
#
loop_
_entity.id
_entity.type
_entity.pdbx_description
1 polymer ?
#
loop_
_entity_poly.entity_id
_entity_poly.type
_entity_poly.pdbx_seq_one_letter_code
_entity_poly.pdbx_strand_id
1 'polypeptide(L)'
;MNFKMPKPTPGFRITGKKGFHMTFENGYTVSIQFGPGDYCDNYDMEIGEQDEAAGANGSSNAEYAVWGQGGEMIQYGDWGDTVSNRSTPAQVLELLNWAANQPAMGNPDALAR
;
A
#
# COMPACT_ATOMS: atom_id res chain seq x y z
N MET A 1 -7.79 -26.76 13.69
CA MET A 1 -8.40 -26.41 12.39
C MET A 1 -7.57 -25.30 11.78
N ASN A 2 -6.88 -25.55 10.66
CA ASN A 2 -6.13 -24.49 9.97
C ASN A 2 -7.09 -23.72 9.06
N PHE A 3 -7.60 -22.60 9.54
CA PHE A 3 -8.27 -21.63 8.67
C PHE A 3 -7.22 -20.98 7.79
N LYS A 4 -7.14 -21.39 6.52
CA LYS A 4 -6.36 -20.66 5.52
C LYS A 4 -7.21 -19.46 5.11
N MET A 5 -6.76 -18.25 5.45
CA MET A 5 -7.45 -17.04 4.98
C MET A 5 -7.55 -17.09 3.46
N PRO A 6 -8.71 -16.70 2.87
CA PRO A 6 -8.84 -16.64 1.43
C PRO A 6 -7.78 -15.68 0.88
N LYS A 7 -7.09 -16.10 -0.18
CA LYS A 7 -6.07 -15.29 -0.85
C LYS A 7 -6.73 -13.97 -1.34
N PRO A 8 -6.08 -12.81 -1.13
CA PRO A 8 -6.55 -11.55 -1.70
C PRO A 8 -6.77 -11.66 -3.22
N THR A 9 -7.85 -11.07 -3.73
CA THR A 9 -8.13 -11.05 -5.18
C THR A 9 -7.26 -9.99 -5.85
N PRO A 10 -6.47 -10.33 -6.89
CA PRO A 10 -5.67 -9.34 -7.61
C PRO A 10 -6.54 -8.23 -8.21
N GLY A 11 -6.01 -7.01 -8.23
CA GLY A 11 -6.69 -5.85 -8.83
C GLY A 11 -6.52 -4.56 -8.04
N PHE A 12 -7.39 -3.60 -8.34
CA PHE A 12 -7.39 -2.26 -7.75
C PHE A 12 -8.67 -2.01 -6.95
N ARG A 13 -8.55 -1.24 -5.86
CA ARG A 13 -9.70 -0.77 -5.08
C ARG A 13 -9.45 0.66 -4.59
N ILE A 14 -10.36 1.58 -4.88
CA ILE A 14 -10.33 2.92 -4.28
C ILE A 14 -10.59 2.83 -2.78
N THR A 15 -9.84 3.61 -2.00
CA THR A 15 -9.94 3.67 -0.53
C THR A 15 -10.32 5.06 -0.07
N GLY A 16 -11.48 5.18 0.57
CA GLY A 16 -11.92 6.42 1.23
C GLY A 16 -11.85 7.68 0.38
N LYS A 17 -11.96 7.57 -0.95
CA LYS A 17 -11.79 8.67 -1.92
C LYS A 17 -10.41 9.38 -1.89
N LYS A 18 -9.42 8.78 -1.25
CA LYS A 18 -8.12 9.40 -0.95
C LYS A 18 -6.91 8.61 -1.46
N GLY A 19 -7.13 7.44 -2.05
CA GLY A 19 -6.07 6.57 -2.54
C GLY A 19 -6.59 5.28 -3.13
N PHE A 20 -5.71 4.29 -3.22
CA PHE A 20 -6.07 2.97 -3.69
C PHE A 20 -5.25 1.86 -3.03
N HIS A 21 -5.84 0.69 -2.98
CA HIS A 21 -5.13 -0.58 -2.80
C HIS A 21 -4.86 -1.21 -4.16
N MET A 22 -3.67 -1.81 -4.30
CA MET A 22 -3.26 -2.64 -5.43
C MET A 22 -2.84 -4.01 -4.92
N THR A 23 -3.56 -5.06 -5.32
CA THR A 23 -3.25 -6.45 -4.98
C THR A 23 -2.64 -7.16 -6.18
N PHE A 24 -1.48 -7.77 -5.99
CA PHE A 24 -0.74 -8.51 -7.01
C PHE A 24 -1.10 -10.01 -7.02
N GLU A 25 -0.77 -10.70 -8.12
CA GLU A 25 -1.00 -12.15 -8.27
C GLU A 25 -0.27 -12.99 -7.21
N ASN A 26 0.86 -12.51 -6.70
CA ASN A 26 1.61 -13.16 -5.62
C ASN A 26 0.94 -13.01 -4.24
N GLY A 27 -0.15 -12.27 -4.12
CA GLY A 27 -0.94 -12.11 -2.89
C GLY A 27 -0.55 -10.93 -2.02
N TYR A 28 0.48 -10.15 -2.38
CA TYR A 28 0.79 -8.91 -1.68
C TYR A 28 -0.21 -7.81 -2.05
N THR A 29 -0.56 -6.97 -1.08
CA THR A 29 -1.42 -5.80 -1.30
C THR A 29 -0.69 -4.55 -0.84
N VAL A 30 -0.58 -3.56 -1.71
CA VAL A 30 0.00 -2.24 -1.39
C VAL A 30 -1.12 -1.23 -1.25
N SER A 31 -1.10 -0.45 -0.17
CA SER A 31 -1.92 0.76 0.02
C SER A 31 -1.12 1.98 -0.41
N ILE A 32 -1.69 2.84 -1.25
CA ILE A 32 -1.12 4.14 -1.63
C ILE A 32 -2.17 5.21 -1.36
N GLN A 33 -1.87 6.13 -0.46
CA GLN A 33 -2.81 7.08 0.11
C GLN A 33 -2.25 8.51 0.02
N PHE A 34 -3.04 9.46 -0.49
CA PHE A 34 -2.58 10.83 -0.78
C PHE A 34 -3.71 11.87 -0.71
N GLY A 35 -4.75 11.60 0.08
CA GLY A 35 -5.83 12.55 0.34
C GLY A 35 -5.85 13.02 1.79
N PRO A 36 -6.98 13.58 2.26
CA PRO A 36 -7.06 14.19 3.58
C PRO A 36 -6.68 13.24 4.72
N GLY A 37 -5.86 13.74 5.64
CA GLY A 37 -5.41 13.01 6.83
C GLY A 37 -4.39 11.89 6.60
N ASP A 38 -4.02 11.58 5.35
CA ASP A 38 -2.93 10.66 5.03
C ASP A 38 -1.59 11.38 5.21
N TYR A 39 -0.50 10.67 5.56
CA TYR A 39 0.84 11.27 5.74
C TYR A 39 1.45 11.78 4.41
N CYS A 40 0.90 12.88 3.89
CA CYS A 40 1.21 13.50 2.63
C CYS A 40 1.10 15.05 2.69
N ASP A 41 1.02 15.74 1.56
CA ASP A 41 0.79 17.20 1.52
C ASP A 41 -0.63 17.57 1.96
N ASN A 42 -1.58 16.64 1.80
CA ASN A 42 -2.98 16.81 2.16
C ASN A 42 -3.29 16.43 3.62
N TYR A 43 -2.27 16.20 4.45
CA TYR A 43 -2.44 15.73 5.83
C TYR A 43 -3.37 16.62 6.68
N ASP A 44 -3.20 17.93 6.60
CA ASP A 44 -3.97 18.91 7.38
C ASP A 44 -5.36 19.22 6.80
N MET A 45 -5.74 18.56 5.69
CA MET A 45 -7.07 18.72 5.10
C MET A 45 -8.13 17.93 5.87
N GLU A 46 -9.37 18.41 5.85
CA GLU A 46 -10.50 17.78 6.53
C GLU A 46 -11.04 16.58 5.76
N ILE A 47 -11.01 15.41 6.41
CA ILE A 47 -11.49 14.13 5.88
C ILE A 47 -12.99 14.20 5.59
N GLY A 48 -13.39 13.85 4.37
CA GLY A 48 -14.78 13.80 3.95
C GLY A 48 -15.33 15.12 3.41
N GLU A 49 -14.84 16.26 3.91
CA GLU A 49 -15.26 17.59 3.44
C GLU A 49 -14.41 18.07 2.26
N GLN A 50 -13.10 17.79 2.29
CA GLN A 50 -12.17 18.29 1.28
C GLN A 50 -11.63 17.20 0.34
N ASP A 51 -12.22 16.00 0.34
CA ASP A 51 -11.82 14.87 -0.51
C ASP A 51 -11.79 15.25 -2.01
N GLU A 52 -12.81 15.98 -2.48
CA GLU A 52 -12.90 16.39 -3.88
C GLU A 52 -11.79 17.38 -4.26
N ALA A 53 -11.52 18.36 -3.40
CA ALA A 53 -10.45 19.33 -3.61
C ALA A 53 -9.07 18.66 -3.57
N ALA A 54 -8.84 17.75 -2.61
CA ALA A 54 -7.61 16.97 -2.53
C ALA A 54 -7.41 16.09 -3.78
N GLY A 55 -8.47 15.42 -4.24
CA GLY A 55 -8.44 14.60 -5.45
C GLY A 55 -8.18 15.41 -6.72
N ALA A 56 -8.75 16.62 -6.83
CA ALA A 56 -8.55 17.50 -7.98
C ALA A 56 -7.14 18.12 -8.03
N ASN A 57 -6.58 18.47 -6.86
CA ASN A 57 -5.27 19.12 -6.77
C ASN A 57 -4.10 18.13 -6.70
N GLY A 58 -4.36 16.90 -6.24
CA GLY A 58 -3.34 15.89 -6.00
C GLY A 58 -2.48 16.17 -4.77
N SER A 59 -1.35 15.48 -4.68
CA SER A 59 -0.31 15.63 -3.66
C SER A 59 1.04 15.31 -4.31
N SER A 60 2.12 15.97 -3.88
CA SER A 60 3.47 15.68 -4.42
C SER A 60 4.09 14.40 -3.83
N ASN A 61 3.51 13.90 -2.74
CA ASN A 61 3.92 12.71 -2.02
C ASN A 61 2.71 11.87 -1.57
N ALA A 62 2.97 10.67 -1.07
CA ALA A 62 1.96 9.74 -0.60
C ALA A 62 2.42 9.03 0.69
N GLU A 63 1.46 8.55 1.46
CA GLU A 63 1.66 7.49 2.43
C GLU A 63 1.52 6.13 1.72
N TYR A 64 2.34 5.15 2.09
CA TYR A 64 2.13 3.77 1.68
C TYR A 64 2.24 2.78 2.83
N ALA A 65 1.60 1.63 2.64
CA ALA A 65 1.76 0.45 3.48
C ALA A 65 1.67 -0.81 2.61
N VAL A 66 2.14 -1.94 3.12
CA VAL A 66 2.05 -3.22 2.42
C VAL A 66 1.60 -4.32 3.35
N TRP A 67 0.60 -5.09 2.89
CA TRP A 67 0.22 -6.36 3.49
C TRP A 67 0.91 -7.51 2.77
N GLY A 68 1.49 -8.38 3.58
CA GLY A 68 1.91 -9.70 3.16
C GLY A 68 0.74 -10.60 2.82
N GLN A 69 1.08 -11.79 2.34
CA GLN A 69 0.12 -12.73 1.79
C GLN A 69 -0.79 -13.36 2.86
N GLY A 70 -0.36 -13.33 4.13
CA GLY A 70 -1.16 -13.76 5.27
C GLY A 70 -2.08 -12.67 5.80
N GLY A 71 -2.07 -11.48 5.20
CA GLY A 71 -2.89 -10.33 5.62
C GLY A 71 -2.27 -9.50 6.75
N GLU A 72 -1.05 -9.81 7.17
CA GLU A 72 -0.25 -8.99 8.08
C GLU A 72 0.38 -7.79 7.37
N MET A 73 0.48 -6.64 8.05
CA MET A 73 1.31 -5.53 7.54
C MET A 73 2.78 -5.85 7.71
N ILE A 74 3.58 -5.56 6.70
CA ILE A 74 5.02 -5.75 6.71
C ILE A 74 5.69 -4.39 6.86
N GLN A 75 6.68 -4.31 7.74
CA GLN A 75 7.61 -3.19 7.75
C GLN A 75 8.48 -3.26 6.49
N TYR A 76 8.26 -2.32 5.58
CA TYR A 76 9.10 -2.12 4.41
C TYR A 76 10.10 -1.02 4.73
N GLY A 77 11.41 -1.32 4.77
CA GLY A 77 12.47 -0.36 5.10
C GLY A 77 12.83 -0.25 6.59
N ASP A 78 13.85 0.57 6.90
CA ASP A 78 14.56 0.54 8.20
C ASP A 78 14.11 1.61 9.21
N TRP A 79 12.94 2.22 9.03
CA TRP A 79 12.46 3.32 9.89
C TRP A 79 11.57 2.91 11.07
N GLY A 80 11.29 1.62 11.25
CA GLY A 80 10.63 1.09 12.44
C GLY A 80 9.10 1.19 12.47
N ASP A 81 8.45 1.44 11.32
CA ASP A 81 6.99 1.48 11.19
C ASP A 81 6.52 0.75 9.92
N THR A 82 5.28 0.27 9.93
CA THR A 82 4.60 -0.41 8.82
C THR A 82 3.93 0.54 7.82
N VAL A 83 3.87 1.83 8.16
CA VAL A 83 3.32 2.90 7.33
C VAL A 83 4.44 3.92 7.05
N SER A 84 4.54 4.40 5.81
CA SER A 84 5.51 5.44 5.46
C SER A 84 5.01 6.85 5.77
N ASN A 85 5.92 7.81 5.73
CA ASN A 85 5.60 9.23 5.90
C ASN A 85 6.14 10.01 4.69
N ARG A 86 5.25 10.66 3.93
CA ARG A 86 5.59 11.57 2.81
C ARG A 86 6.54 10.98 1.78
N SER A 87 6.21 9.80 1.26
CA SER A 87 6.98 9.12 0.22
C SER A 87 6.79 9.75 -1.15
N THR A 88 7.90 9.91 -1.87
CA THR A 88 7.91 10.41 -3.25
C THR A 88 7.33 9.38 -4.24
N PRO A 89 6.91 9.81 -5.46
CA PRO A 89 6.48 8.87 -6.49
C PRO A 89 7.52 7.81 -6.87
N ALA A 90 8.83 8.13 -6.78
CA ALA A 90 9.89 7.15 -7.03
C ALA A 90 9.91 6.06 -5.96
N GLN A 91 9.75 6.41 -4.68
CA GLN A 91 9.66 5.45 -3.58
C GLN A 91 8.38 4.61 -3.66
N VAL A 92 7.27 5.21 -4.09
CA VAL A 92 6.03 4.46 -4.40
C VAL A 92 6.30 3.41 -5.48
N LEU A 93 6.97 3.78 -6.57
CA LEU A 93 7.33 2.84 -7.64
C LEU A 93 8.27 1.73 -7.13
N GLU A 94 9.26 2.07 -6.31
CA GLU A 94 10.16 1.08 -5.69
C GLU A 94 9.38 0.05 -4.85
N LEU A 95 8.44 0.51 -4.01
CA LEU A 95 7.59 -0.39 -3.22
C LEU A 95 6.73 -1.28 -4.12
N LEU A 96 6.09 -0.70 -5.15
CA LEU A 96 5.23 -1.46 -6.06
C LEU A 96 6.04 -2.54 -6.79
N ASN A 97 7.24 -2.20 -7.27
CA ASN A 97 8.16 -3.16 -7.89
C ASN A 97 8.60 -4.23 -6.90
N TRP A 98 8.96 -3.86 -5.67
CA TRP A 98 9.33 -4.81 -4.63
C TRP A 98 8.19 -5.79 -4.36
N ALA A 99 6.97 -5.28 -4.11
CA ALA A 99 5.79 -6.07 -3.78
C ALA A 99 5.43 -7.02 -4.93
N ALA A 100 5.47 -6.57 -6.18
CA ALA A 100 5.19 -7.40 -7.35
C ALA A 100 6.20 -8.55 -7.55
N ASN A 101 7.44 -8.39 -7.09
CA ASN A 101 8.52 -9.37 -7.25
C ASN A 101 8.70 -10.30 -6.05
N GLN A 102 7.87 -10.19 -5.00
CA GLN A 102 7.95 -11.10 -3.87
C GLN A 102 7.48 -12.52 -4.24
N PRO A 103 8.06 -13.57 -3.65
CA PRO A 103 7.61 -14.94 -3.91
C PRO A 103 6.19 -15.20 -3.38
N ALA A 104 5.38 -15.94 -4.12
CA ALA A 104 4.08 -16.39 -3.64
C ALA A 104 4.20 -17.52 -2.58
N MET A 105 3.24 -17.58 -1.65
CA MET A 105 3.11 -18.57 -0.60
C MET A 105 2.94 -19.94 -1.24
N GLY A 106 3.82 -20.87 -0.89
CA GLY A 106 3.85 -22.21 -1.46
C GLY A 106 4.74 -22.34 -2.71
N ASN A 107 5.52 -21.31 -3.07
CA ASN A 107 6.64 -21.48 -4.00
C ASN A 107 7.89 -21.94 -3.22
N PRO A 108 8.33 -23.21 -3.34
CA PRO A 108 9.51 -23.73 -2.63
C PRO A 108 10.82 -23.07 -3.07
N ASP A 109 10.85 -22.37 -4.21
CA ASP A 109 12.05 -21.71 -4.74
C ASP A 109 12.28 -20.30 -4.14
N ALA A 110 11.39 -19.85 -3.24
CA ALA A 110 11.40 -18.54 -2.61
C ALA A 110 12.53 -18.32 -1.59
N LEU A 111 13.13 -19.39 -1.06
CA LEU A 111 14.11 -19.34 0.04
C LEU A 111 15.57 -19.20 -0.42
N ALA A 112 15.80 -18.91 -1.71
CA ALA A 112 17.13 -18.87 -2.30
C ALA A 112 17.43 -17.52 -2.99
N ARG A 113 17.36 -16.40 -2.26
CA ARG A 113 18.04 -15.14 -2.61
C ARG A 113 18.47 -14.38 -1.36
#